data_AF-A0AB37ZDK6-F1
#
_entry.id   AF-A0AB37ZDK6-F1
#
_cell.length_a   1.000
_cell.length_b   1.000
_cell.length_c   1.000
_cell.angle_alpha   90.00
_cell.angle_beta   90.00
_cell.angle_gamma   90.00
#
_symmetry.space_group_name_H-M   'P 1'
#
loop_
_entity.id
_entity.type
_entity.pdbx_description
1 polymer ?
#
loop_
_entity_poly.entity_id
_entity_poly.type
_entity_poly.pdbx_seq_one_letter_code
_entity_poly.pdbx_strand_id
1 'polypeptide(L)'
;MTTTKRLARYETAQEMLGFLIASYTTEIHAERQKDSVDASKIAELQAEKQRLGELEEGLTLKDPDGIEQVIETYGPKVRAMFASGKSVAAEGVAPVALGASA
;
A
#
# COMPACT_ATOMS: atom_id res chain seq x y z
N MET A 1 9.51 -25.21 6.68
CA MET A 1 8.80 -24.14 7.42
C MET A 1 7.57 -24.74 8.10
N THR A 2 7.25 -24.36 9.35
CA THR A 2 5.99 -24.79 10.01
C THR A 2 4.78 -24.11 9.37
N THR A 3 3.58 -24.66 9.54
CA THR A 3 2.35 -24.05 9.00
C THR A 3 2.12 -22.64 9.54
N THR A 4 2.32 -22.41 10.84
CA THR A 4 2.19 -21.08 11.45
C THR A 4 3.16 -20.06 10.87
N LYS A 5 4.43 -20.44 10.68
CA LYS A 5 5.42 -19.53 10.07
C LYS A 5 5.05 -19.22 8.62
N ARG A 6 4.54 -20.20 7.88
CA ARG A 6 4.07 -20.00 6.50
C ARG A 6 2.87 -19.05 6.42
N LEU A 7 1.91 -19.20 7.33
CA LEU A 7 0.77 -18.30 7.42
C LEU A 7 1.21 -16.86 7.69
N ALA A 8 2.09 -16.66 8.68
CA ALA A 8 2.59 -15.33 9.00
C ALA A 8 3.34 -14.67 7.80
N ARG A 9 4.11 -15.45 7.04
CA ARG A 9 4.78 -14.94 5.82
C ARG A 9 3.76 -14.60 4.74
N TYR A 10 2.76 -15.45 4.52
CA TYR A 10 1.69 -15.18 3.56
C TYR A 10 0.92 -13.90 3.90
N GLU A 11 0.51 -13.73 5.15
CA GLU A 11 -0.17 -12.51 5.64
C GLU A 11 0.72 -11.28 5.45
N THR A 12 2.02 -11.38 5.77
CA THR A 12 2.99 -10.30 5.53
C THR A 12 3.04 -9.91 4.05
N ALA A 13 3.05 -10.88 3.13
CA ALA A 13 3.07 -10.63 1.69
C ALA A 13 1.77 -9.95 1.22
N GLN A 14 0.61 -10.42 1.68
CA GLN A 14 -0.68 -9.79 1.36
C GLN A 14 -0.75 -8.35 1.87
N GLU A 15 -0.35 -8.09 3.12
CA GLU A 15 -0.33 -6.75 3.68
C GLU A 15 0.56 -5.79 2.88
N MET A 16 1.73 -6.25 2.43
CA MET A 16 2.63 -5.45 1.60
C MET A 16 2.01 -5.09 0.25
N LEU A 17 1.41 -6.06 -0.44
CA LEU A 17 0.76 -5.83 -1.73
C LEU A 17 -0.44 -4.88 -1.58
N GLY A 18 -1.32 -5.15 -0.60
CA GLY A 18 -2.49 -4.32 -0.32
C GLY A 18 -2.12 -2.88 0.05
N PHE A 19 -1.06 -2.68 0.85
CA PHE A 19 -0.56 -1.35 1.19
C PHE A 19 -0.07 -0.58 -0.05
N LEU A 20 0.68 -1.22 -0.94
CA LEU A 20 1.17 -0.58 -2.17
C LEU A 20 0.03 -0.22 -3.12
N ILE A 21 -0.95 -1.11 -3.29
CA ILE A 21 -2.16 -0.86 -4.09
C ILE A 21 -2.94 0.35 -3.55
N ALA A 22 -3.11 0.43 -2.23
CA ALA A 22 -3.76 1.56 -1.57
C ALA A 22 -2.95 2.86 -1.77
N SER A 23 -1.63 2.81 -1.58
CA SER A 23 -0.73 3.95 -1.77
C SER A 23 -0.81 4.52 -3.18
N TYR A 24 -0.74 3.67 -4.21
CA TYR A 24 -0.87 4.12 -5.60
C TYR A 24 -2.27 4.64 -5.92
N THR A 25 -3.32 4.08 -5.31
CA THR A 25 -4.68 4.63 -5.44
C THR A 25 -4.75 6.06 -4.88
N THR A 26 -4.18 6.29 -3.71
CA THR A 26 -4.08 7.64 -3.11
C THR A 26 -3.25 8.58 -3.98
N GLU A 27 -2.13 8.13 -4.52
CA GLU A 27 -1.26 8.98 -5.34
C GLU A 27 -1.89 9.33 -6.70
N ILE A 28 -2.60 8.40 -7.33
CA ILE A 28 -3.42 8.67 -8.53
C ILE A 28 -4.50 9.71 -8.20
N HIS A 29 -5.19 9.54 -7.07
CA HIS A 29 -6.23 10.49 -6.68
C HIS A 29 -5.64 11.89 -6.49
N ALA A 30 -4.53 12.02 -5.76
CA ALA A 30 -3.84 13.29 -5.55
C ALA A 30 -3.35 13.92 -6.87
N GLU A 31 -2.81 13.12 -7.81
CA GLU A 31 -2.36 13.61 -9.12
C GLU A 31 -3.52 14.17 -9.95
N ARG A 32 -4.71 13.55 -9.88
CA ARG A 32 -5.92 14.01 -10.58
C ARG A 32 -6.47 15.33 -10.03
N GLN A 33 -6.12 15.73 -8.81
CA GLN A 33 -6.56 16.99 -8.21
C GLN A 33 -5.64 18.18 -8.54
N LYS A 34 -4.54 17.96 -9.26
CA LYS A 34 -3.63 19.06 -9.63
C LYS A 34 -4.16 19.85 -10.82
N ASP A 35 -3.81 21.14 -10.87
CA ASP A 35 -4.14 22.02 -12.00
C ASP A 35 -3.55 21.54 -13.34
N SER A 36 -2.34 20.95 -13.29
CA SER A 36 -1.70 20.30 -14.43
C SER A 36 -1.53 18.82 -14.12
N VAL A 37 -2.50 18.02 -14.53
CA VAL A 37 -2.51 16.57 -14.34
C VAL A 37 -1.42 15.91 -15.19
N ASP A 38 -0.55 15.12 -14.54
CA ASP A 38 0.38 14.24 -15.25
C ASP A 38 -0.28 12.90 -15.62
N ALA A 39 -0.80 12.83 -16.84
CA ALA A 39 -1.46 11.64 -17.36
C ALA A 39 -0.52 10.43 -17.49
N SER A 40 0.77 10.66 -17.76
CA SER A 40 1.76 9.58 -17.91
C SER A 40 2.03 8.92 -16.56
N LYS A 41 2.22 9.74 -15.51
CA LYS A 41 2.36 9.25 -14.14
C LYS A 41 1.12 8.46 -13.68
N ILE A 42 -0.08 8.94 -13.99
CA ILE A 42 -1.32 8.21 -13.67
C ILE A 42 -1.37 6.85 -14.38
N ALA A 43 -0.95 6.78 -15.65
CA ALA A 43 -0.92 5.53 -16.40
C ALA A 43 0.10 4.53 -15.81
N GLU A 44 1.29 5.00 -15.42
CA GLU A 44 2.32 4.18 -14.76
C GLU A 44 1.82 3.62 -13.43
N LEU A 45 1.23 4.47 -12.58
CA LEU A 45 0.67 4.04 -11.30
C LEU A 45 -0.48 3.05 -11.45
N GLN A 46 -1.33 3.22 -12.47
CA GLN A 46 -2.40 2.26 -12.75
C GLN A 46 -1.85 0.91 -13.22
N ALA A 47 -0.86 0.91 -14.11
CA ALA A 47 -0.23 -0.31 -14.58
C ALA A 47 0.43 -1.08 -13.44
N GLU A 48 1.15 -0.39 -12.54
CA GLU A 48 1.77 -1.03 -11.39
C GLU A 48 0.73 -1.57 -10.41
N LYS A 49 -0.33 -0.79 -10.12
CA LYS A 49 -1.45 -1.26 -9.29
C LYS A 49 -2.10 -2.52 -9.86
N GLN A 50 -2.31 -2.59 -11.17
CA GLN A 50 -2.88 -3.77 -11.81
C GLN A 50 -1.97 -4.99 -11.63
N ARG A 51 -0.66 -4.85 -11.88
CA ARG A 51 0.30 -5.95 -11.66
C ARG A 51 0.30 -6.45 -10.22
N LEU A 52 0.22 -5.54 -9.25
CA LEU A 52 0.15 -5.91 -7.83
C LEU A 52 -1.15 -6.66 -7.50
N GLY A 53 -2.27 -6.26 -8.10
CA GLY A 53 -3.55 -6.97 -7.96
C GLY A 53 -3.48 -8.39 -8.53
N GLU A 54 -2.92 -8.57 -9.72
CA GLU A 54 -2.70 -9.89 -10.32
C GLU A 54 -1.79 -10.78 -9.47
N LEU A 55 -0.75 -10.19 -8.86
CA LEU A 55 0.13 -10.90 -7.92
C LEU A 55 -0.60 -11.29 -6.62
N GLU A 56 -1.44 -10.41 -6.08
CA GLU A 56 -2.21 -10.66 -4.86
C GLU A 56 -3.24 -11.78 -5.08
N GLU A 57 -3.94 -11.75 -6.22
CA GLU A 57 -4.90 -12.79 -6.61
C GLU A 57 -4.24 -14.16 -6.86
N GLY A 58 -3.00 -14.15 -7.38
CA GLY A 58 -2.21 -15.36 -7.64
C GLY A 58 -1.48 -15.91 -6.40
N LEU A 59 -1.35 -15.13 -5.34
CA LEU A 59 -0.59 -15.53 -4.16
C LEU A 59 -1.30 -16.67 -3.41
N THR A 60 -0.55 -17.71 -3.03
CA THR A 60 -1.13 -18.86 -2.34
C THR A 60 -0.25 -19.37 -1.21
N LEU A 61 -0.87 -19.78 -0.11
CA LEU A 61 -0.20 -20.41 1.02
C LEU A 61 0.55 -21.71 0.64
N LYS A 62 0.24 -22.31 -0.51
CA LYS A 62 0.90 -23.52 -1.02
C LYS A 62 2.23 -23.23 -1.71
N ASP A 63 2.51 -21.97 -2.03
CA ASP A 63 3.73 -21.54 -2.72
C ASP A 63 4.58 -20.67 -1.79
N PRO A 64 5.37 -21.29 -0.89
CA PRO A 64 6.22 -20.55 0.03
C PRO A 64 7.29 -19.73 -0.69
N ASP A 65 7.78 -20.18 -1.85
CA ASP A 65 8.85 -19.48 -2.57
C ASP A 65 8.29 -18.20 -3.21
N GLY A 66 7.09 -18.26 -3.80
CA GLY A 66 6.38 -17.07 -4.29
C GLY A 66 6.09 -16.04 -3.19
N ILE A 67 5.71 -16.51 -1.99
CA ILE A 67 5.52 -15.64 -0.81
C ILE A 67 6.81 -14.91 -0.43
N GLU A 68 7.92 -15.64 -0.32
CA GLU A 68 9.21 -15.06 0.03
C GLU A 68 9.67 -14.05 -1.05
N GLN A 69 9.49 -14.38 -2.33
CA GLN A 69 9.83 -13.51 -3.44
C GLN A 69 9.04 -12.18 -3.41
N VAL A 70 7.75 -12.22 -3.09
CA VAL A 70 6.94 -10.99 -2.91
C VAL A 70 7.52 -10.14 -1.78
N ILE A 71 7.86 -10.75 -0.65
CA ILE A 71 8.38 -10.02 0.51
C ILE A 71 9.75 -9.41 0.22
N GLU A 72 10.64 -10.14 -0.46
CA GLU A 72 11.95 -9.64 -0.85
C GLU A 72 11.85 -8.50 -1.85
N THR A 73 10.93 -8.60 -2.81
CA THR A 73 10.75 -7.61 -3.88
C THR A 73 10.11 -6.32 -3.36
N TYR A 74 9.06 -6.44 -2.55
CA TYR A 74 8.21 -5.31 -2.16
C TYR A 74 8.43 -4.82 -0.73
N GLY A 75 9.01 -5.66 0.14
CA GLY A 75 9.35 -5.28 1.51
C GLY A 75 10.22 -4.02 1.61
N PRO A 76 11.29 -3.87 0.81
CA PRO A 76 12.09 -2.64 0.78
C PRO A 76 11.28 -1.41 0.35
N LYS A 77 10.37 -1.55 -0.62
CA LYS A 77 9.51 -0.43 -1.09
C LYS A 77 8.58 0.05 0.02
N VAL A 78 7.90 -0.88 0.70
CA VAL A 78 7.00 -0.57 1.82
C VAL A 78 7.78 0.09 2.96
N ARG A 79 8.96 -0.43 3.31
CA ARG A 79 9.84 0.18 4.34
C ARG A 79 10.27 1.59 3.96
N ALA A 80 10.63 1.82 2.69
CA ALA A 80 11.01 3.14 2.22
C ALA A 80 9.84 4.14 2.32
N MET A 81 8.60 3.71 2.02
CA MET A 81 7.42 4.55 2.19
C MET A 81 7.20 4.96 3.66
N PHE A 82 7.33 4.03 4.60
CA PHE A 82 7.25 4.35 6.04
C PHE A 82 8.40 5.25 6.51
N ALA A 83 9.63 4.98 6.07
CA ALA A 83 10.81 5.78 6.44
C ALA A 83 10.78 7.18 5.84
N SER A 84 10.21 7.33 4.64
CA SER A 84 10.08 8.61 3.94
C SER A 84 9.05 9.54 4.57
N GLY A 85 8.22 9.06 5.49
CA GLY A 85 7.30 9.91 6.24
C GLY A 85 6.48 10.84 5.35
N LYS A 86 5.86 10.32 4.27
CA LYS A 86 4.52 10.83 3.90
C LYS A 86 3.60 10.43 5.06
N SER A 87 3.71 11.20 6.14
CA SER A 87 2.88 11.11 7.32
C SER A 87 1.43 11.18 6.84
N VAL A 88 0.68 10.10 6.98
CA VAL A 88 -0.78 10.21 7.13
C VAL A 88 -1.04 10.75 8.55
N ALA A 89 -0.49 11.92 8.86
CA ALA A 89 -1.02 12.75 9.93
C ALA A 89 -2.18 13.49 9.30
N ALA A 90 -3.38 12.97 9.57
CA ALA A 90 -4.50 13.79 10.03
C ALA A 90 -4.53 15.23 9.49
N GLU A 91 -4.72 15.41 8.18
CA GLU A 91 -5.26 16.64 7.64
C GLU A 91 -6.70 16.30 7.23
N GLY A 92 -7.65 16.54 8.14
CA GLY A 92 -9.07 16.30 7.83
C GLY A 92 -10.03 15.99 8.98
N VAL A 93 -9.61 15.97 10.25
CA VAL A 93 -10.57 15.97 11.37
C VAL A 93 -10.16 17.06 12.35
N ALA A 94 -10.81 18.21 12.24
CA ALA A 94 -10.77 19.22 13.28
C ALA A 94 -11.29 18.60 14.59
N PRO A 95 -10.60 18.78 15.73
CA PRO A 95 -11.19 18.43 17.01
C PRO A 95 -12.40 19.36 17.23
N VAL A 96 -13.58 18.77 17.39
CA VAL A 96 -14.74 19.49 17.93
C VAL A 96 -14.30 20.04 19.28
N ALA A 97 -14.09 21.36 19.33
CA ALA A 97 -13.85 22.07 20.57
C ALA A 97 -15.07 21.82 21.46
N LEU A 98 -14.84 21.11 22.56
CA LEU A 98 -15.77 21.01 23.68
C LEU A 98 -15.84 22.40 24.31
N GLY A 99 -16.65 23.27 23.71
CA GLY A 99 -17.00 24.57 24.25
C GLY A 99 -17.94 24.37 25.43
N ALA A 100 -17.36 24.23 26.62
CA ALA A 100 -18.05 24.55 27.85
C ALA A 100 -18.53 26.01 27.77
N SER A 101 -19.81 26.24 28.03
CA SER A 101 -20.29 27.56 28.40
C SER A 101 -21.44 27.42 29.38
N ALA A 102 -21.12 27.85 30.61
CA ALA A 102 -21.94 28.37 31.72
C ALA A 102 -23.24 27.63 32.10
#